data_AF-A0A356VUI5-F1
#
_entry.id   AF-A0A356VUI5-F1
#
_cell.length_a   1.000
_cell.length_b   1.000
_cell.length_c   1.000
_cell.angle_alpha   90.00
_cell.angle_beta   90.00
_cell.angle_gamma   90.00
#
_symmetry.space_group_name_H-M   'P 1'
#
loop_
_entity.id
_entity.type
_entity.pdbx_description
1 polymer ?
#
loop_
_entity_poly.entity_id
_entity_poly.type
_entity_poly.pdbx_seq_one_letter_code
_entity_poly.pdbx_strand_id
1 'polypeptide(L)'
;HEIGVKQVAFYLWRHYASSHRVQFVSVPFEGVVAELFNSCHESYMGVMLKRLMLQAAESVADNMGIDALVTGESVAQVSSQTLRNLALIDQATSKLVLRPLATMDKPDIMAMADKIGTRHYAESIPEYCGVISKNPVINGSFKRVEKEASRFDYSILDKAVAESVSVAVDTIIQDINEKAVIDVVTELSAEVVIDIRKPEEVKSQPLGLDSACLEIPFFELKRQFKNLDQ
;
A
#
# COMPACT_ATOMS: atom_id res chain seq x y z
N HIS A 1 6.53 -3.82 -1.39
CA HIS A 1 5.28 -3.04 -1.29
C HIS A 1 4.33 -3.70 -0.31
N GLU A 2 3.96 -4.97 -0.53
CA GLU A 2 3.05 -5.75 0.33
C GLU A 2 3.43 -5.75 1.83
N ILE A 3 4.70 -6.00 2.18
CA ILE A 3 5.16 -6.01 3.58
C ILE A 3 4.87 -4.67 4.29
N GLY A 4 5.10 -3.54 3.61
CA GLY A 4 4.84 -2.22 4.18
C GLY A 4 3.35 -1.98 4.44
N VAL A 5 2.48 -2.41 3.51
CA VAL A 5 1.03 -2.32 3.69
C VAL A 5 0.56 -3.23 4.82
N LYS A 6 1.09 -4.46 4.91
CA LYS A 6 0.83 -5.40 6.00
C LYS A 6 1.21 -4.83 7.37
N GLN A 7 2.36 -4.16 7.46
CA GLN A 7 2.80 -3.48 8.69
C GLN A 7 1.85 -2.35 9.11
N VAL A 8 1.42 -1.51 8.17
CA VAL A 8 0.44 -0.44 8.45
C VAL A 8 -0.91 -1.00 8.86
N ALA A 9 -1.40 -2.02 8.15
CA ALA A 9 -2.67 -2.67 8.45
C ALA A 9 -2.67 -3.27 9.85
N PHE A 10 -1.61 -4.00 10.22
CA PHE A 10 -1.43 -4.52 11.57
C PHE A 10 -1.36 -3.40 12.62
N TYR A 11 -0.57 -2.36 12.36
CA TYR A 11 -0.45 -1.22 13.26
C TYR A 11 -1.81 -0.56 13.54
N LEU A 12 -2.58 -0.25 12.49
CA LEU A 12 -3.91 0.36 12.60
C LEU A 12 -4.89 -0.55 13.33
N TRP A 13 -4.92 -1.84 12.97
CA TRP A 13 -5.78 -2.82 13.64
C TRP A 13 -5.47 -2.90 15.14
N ARG A 14 -4.19 -3.02 15.50
CA ARG A 14 -3.76 -3.13 16.91
C ARG A 14 -4.17 -1.91 17.74
N HIS A 15 -4.13 -0.71 17.18
CA HIS A 15 -4.43 0.54 17.91
C HIS A 15 -5.91 0.89 17.94
N TYR A 16 -6.66 0.61 16.86
CA TYR A 16 -8.02 1.15 16.68
C TYR A 16 -9.11 0.08 16.51
N ALA A 17 -8.76 -1.18 16.23
CA ALA A 17 -9.74 -2.20 15.85
C ALA A 17 -9.43 -3.62 16.40
N SER A 18 -8.62 -3.75 17.46
CA SER A 18 -8.19 -5.05 18.00
C SER A 18 -9.33 -5.94 18.50
N SER A 19 -10.48 -5.35 18.79
CA SER A 19 -11.72 -6.05 19.15
C SER A 19 -12.47 -6.65 17.94
N HIS A 20 -12.08 -6.30 16.71
CA HIS A 20 -12.76 -6.72 15.49
C HIS A 20 -11.87 -7.65 14.67
N ARG A 21 -12.49 -8.63 14.01
CA ARG A 21 -11.79 -9.46 13.03
C ARG A 21 -11.66 -8.70 11.73
N VAL A 22 -10.43 -8.40 11.34
CA VAL A 22 -10.11 -7.73 10.06
C VAL A 22 -9.37 -8.72 9.18
N GLN A 23 -9.79 -8.80 7.92
CA GLN A 23 -9.11 -9.58 6.88
C GLN A 23 -8.24 -8.66 6.03
N PHE A 24 -7.06 -9.14 5.69
CA PHE A 24 -6.17 -8.54 4.71
C PHE A 24 -6.22 -9.40 3.45
N VAL A 25 -6.72 -8.83 2.35
CA VAL A 25 -6.81 -9.51 1.05
C VAL A 25 -5.77 -8.90 0.11
N SER A 26 -4.88 -9.74 -0.41
CA SER A 26 -3.88 -9.38 -1.41
C SER A 26 -4.31 -9.92 -2.77
N VAL A 27 -4.29 -9.08 -3.81
CA VAL A 27 -4.65 -9.45 -5.19
C VAL A 27 -3.42 -9.24 -6.08
N PRO A 28 -2.90 -10.27 -6.77
CA PRO A 28 -1.72 -10.13 -7.64
C PRO A 28 -2.07 -9.32 -8.90
N PHE A 29 -1.52 -8.11 -9.01
CA PHE A 29 -1.84 -7.17 -10.10
C PHE A 29 -0.79 -7.13 -11.21
N GLU A 30 0.28 -7.90 -11.12
CA GLU A 30 1.39 -7.90 -12.08
C GLU A 30 0.90 -8.18 -13.51
N GLY A 31 0.07 -9.23 -13.68
CA GLY A 31 -0.52 -9.58 -14.96
C GLY A 31 -1.51 -8.54 -15.48
N VAL A 32 -2.32 -7.96 -14.58
CA VAL A 32 -3.28 -6.89 -14.91
C VAL A 32 -2.55 -5.65 -15.42
N VAL A 33 -1.45 -5.26 -14.76
CA VAL A 33 -0.63 -4.12 -15.17
C VAL A 33 0.06 -4.39 -16.50
N ALA A 34 0.62 -5.59 -16.70
CA ALA A 34 1.26 -5.97 -17.96
C ALA A 34 0.28 -5.89 -19.14
N GLU A 35 -0.95 -6.42 -18.96
CA GLU A 35 -1.99 -6.30 -19.98
C GLU A 35 -2.37 -4.84 -20.23
N LEU A 36 -2.52 -4.05 -19.17
CA LEU A 36 -2.88 -2.64 -19.28
C LEU A 36 -1.85 -1.85 -20.11
N PHE A 37 -0.55 -2.16 -19.99
CA PHE A 37 0.51 -1.58 -20.83
C PHE A 37 0.35 -1.91 -22.31
N ASN A 38 -0.20 -3.09 -22.65
CA ASN A 38 -0.38 -3.53 -24.03
C ASN A 38 -1.67 -2.98 -24.66
N SER A 39 -2.72 -2.83 -23.87
CA SER A 39 -4.08 -2.53 -24.37
C SER A 39 -4.55 -1.09 -24.17
N CYS A 40 -3.93 -0.32 -23.25
CA CYS A 40 -4.38 1.05 -22.93
C CYS A 40 -3.39 2.12 -23.39
N HIS A 41 -3.92 3.24 -23.87
CA HIS A 41 -3.10 4.43 -24.12
C HIS A 41 -2.46 4.98 -22.83
N GLU A 42 -1.18 5.38 -22.88
CA GLU A 42 -0.37 5.80 -21.72
C GLU A 42 -1.04 6.89 -20.86
N SER A 43 -1.69 7.87 -21.49
CA SER A 43 -2.36 8.97 -20.79
C SER A 43 -3.62 8.55 -20.02
N TYR A 44 -4.23 7.41 -20.35
CA TYR A 44 -5.41 6.85 -19.68
C TYR A 44 -5.07 5.75 -18.68
N MET A 45 -3.82 5.27 -18.64
CA MET A 45 -3.40 4.16 -17.78
C MET A 45 -3.76 4.38 -16.31
N GLY A 46 -3.54 5.57 -15.76
CA GLY A 46 -3.87 5.84 -14.36
C GLY A 46 -5.36 5.76 -14.05
N VAL A 47 -6.23 6.21 -14.96
CA VAL A 47 -7.69 6.10 -14.82
C VAL A 47 -8.12 4.64 -14.95
N MET A 48 -7.60 3.94 -15.96
CA MET A 48 -7.93 2.53 -16.19
C MET A 48 -7.44 1.62 -15.07
N LEU A 49 -6.23 1.81 -14.54
CA LEU A 49 -5.74 1.03 -13.41
C LEU A 49 -6.64 1.17 -12.19
N LYS A 50 -7.05 2.40 -11.84
CA LYS A 50 -7.95 2.63 -10.71
C LYS A 50 -9.33 1.99 -10.93
N ARG A 51 -9.85 2.03 -12.16
CA ARG A 51 -11.09 1.32 -12.53
C ARG A 51 -10.95 -0.18 -12.29
N LEU A 52 -9.86 -0.80 -12.74
CA LEU A 52 -9.59 -2.22 -12.52
C LEU A 52 -9.41 -2.57 -11.03
N MET A 53 -8.77 -1.69 -10.25
CA MET A 53 -8.66 -1.85 -8.79
C MET A 53 -10.02 -1.80 -8.10
N LEU A 54 -10.93 -0.90 -8.51
CA LEU A 54 -12.29 -0.87 -7.97
C LEU A 54 -13.10 -2.10 -8.37
N GLN A 55 -12.96 -2.59 -9.61
CA GLN A 55 -13.62 -3.83 -10.03
C GLN A 55 -13.12 -5.04 -9.24
N ALA A 56 -11.81 -5.17 -9.02
CA ALA A 56 -11.27 -6.21 -8.15
C ALA A 56 -11.78 -6.09 -6.71
N ALA A 57 -11.81 -4.87 -6.17
CA ALA A 57 -12.33 -4.61 -4.83
C ALA A 57 -13.84 -4.91 -4.71
N GLU A 58 -14.63 -4.64 -5.75
CA GLU A 58 -16.05 -5.03 -5.82
C GLU A 58 -16.23 -6.54 -5.79
N SER A 59 -15.48 -7.29 -6.61
CA SER A 59 -15.55 -8.76 -6.59
C SER A 59 -15.18 -9.35 -5.23
N VAL A 60 -14.14 -8.80 -4.57
CA VAL A 60 -13.78 -9.20 -3.20
C VAL A 60 -14.89 -8.82 -2.21
N ALA A 61 -15.44 -7.61 -2.31
CA ALA A 61 -16.51 -7.13 -1.44
C ALA A 61 -17.78 -7.97 -1.57
N ASP A 62 -18.18 -8.37 -2.78
CA ASP A 62 -19.33 -9.24 -3.04
C ASP A 62 -19.17 -10.61 -2.36
N ASN A 63 -18.00 -11.23 -2.50
CA ASN A 63 -17.70 -12.51 -1.84
C ASN A 63 -17.75 -12.42 -0.30
N MET A 64 -17.52 -11.23 0.25
CA MET A 64 -17.53 -10.97 1.69
C MET A 64 -18.85 -10.37 2.20
N GLY A 65 -19.82 -10.09 1.32
CA GLY A 65 -21.07 -9.42 1.69
C GLY A 65 -20.88 -7.97 2.15
N ILE A 66 -19.93 -7.24 1.57
CA ILE A 66 -19.61 -5.84 1.89
C ILE A 66 -20.31 -4.89 0.91
N ASP A 67 -20.96 -3.86 1.43
CA ASP A 67 -21.78 -2.92 0.64
C ASP A 67 -21.01 -1.68 0.15
N ALA A 68 -19.89 -1.34 0.79
CA ALA A 68 -19.17 -0.09 0.55
C ALA A 68 -17.66 -0.29 0.50
N LEU A 69 -17.02 0.52 -0.35
CA LEU A 69 -15.58 0.64 -0.47
C LEU A 69 -15.13 1.98 0.12
N VAL A 70 -13.92 2.03 0.70
CA VAL A 70 -13.33 3.27 1.22
C VAL A 70 -12.02 3.54 0.51
N THR A 71 -11.83 4.76 0.01
CA THR A 71 -10.57 5.17 -0.61
C THR A 71 -10.00 6.43 0.05
N GLY A 72 -8.68 6.58 -0.02
CA GLY A 72 -7.97 7.78 0.45
C GLY A 72 -7.84 8.88 -0.62
N GLU A 73 -8.72 8.92 -1.63
CA GLU A 73 -8.65 9.94 -2.68
C GLU A 73 -9.02 11.33 -2.15
N SER A 74 -8.21 12.33 -2.47
CA SER A 74 -8.50 13.75 -2.23
C SER A 74 -8.72 14.47 -3.56
N VAL A 75 -9.75 15.31 -3.64
CA VAL A 75 -10.07 16.02 -4.89
C VAL A 75 -8.98 17.04 -5.19
N ALA A 76 -8.53 17.08 -6.44
CA ALA A 76 -7.56 18.05 -6.96
C ALA A 76 -6.14 17.97 -6.35
N GLN A 77 -5.79 16.93 -5.60
CA GLN A 77 -4.44 16.75 -5.07
C GLN A 77 -3.45 16.23 -6.14
N VAL A 78 -3.90 15.38 -7.06
CA VAL A 78 -3.10 14.87 -8.20
C VAL A 78 -3.89 14.95 -9.50
N SER A 79 -3.19 14.94 -10.63
CA SER A 79 -3.78 15.05 -11.98
C SER A 79 -4.84 13.98 -12.29
N SER A 80 -4.71 12.79 -11.70
CA SER A 80 -5.68 11.69 -11.85
C SER A 80 -6.92 11.81 -10.94
N GLN A 81 -6.97 12.79 -10.04
CA GLN A 81 -8.04 13.00 -9.06
C GLN A 81 -8.81 14.31 -9.31
N THR A 82 -9.03 14.66 -10.59
CA THR A 82 -10.03 15.68 -10.93
C THR A 82 -11.44 15.13 -10.75
N LEU A 83 -12.43 16.00 -10.49
CA LEU A 83 -13.83 15.60 -10.34
C LEU A 83 -14.33 14.72 -11.50
N ARG A 84 -13.91 15.04 -12.72
CA ARG A 84 -14.29 14.27 -13.90
C ARG A 84 -13.62 12.90 -13.94
N ASN A 85 -12.33 12.82 -13.61
CA ASN A 85 -11.65 11.53 -13.54
C ASN A 85 -12.21 10.65 -12.41
N LEU A 86 -12.56 11.23 -11.26
CA LEU A 86 -13.25 10.51 -10.18
C LEU A 86 -14.60 9.97 -10.65
N ALA A 87 -15.39 10.75 -11.37
CA ALA A 87 -16.65 10.29 -11.96
C ALA A 87 -16.43 9.16 -12.99
N LEU A 88 -15.33 9.20 -13.77
CA LEU A 88 -14.96 8.09 -14.67
C LEU A 88 -14.53 6.84 -13.91
N ILE A 89 -13.84 7.00 -12.78
CA ILE A 89 -13.39 5.87 -11.95
C ILE A 89 -14.60 5.21 -11.28
N ASP A 90 -15.52 6.01 -10.74
CA ASP A 90 -16.74 5.52 -10.06
C ASP A 90 -17.64 4.68 -10.95
N GLN A 91 -17.69 4.95 -12.26
CA GLN A 91 -18.45 4.13 -13.21
C GLN A 91 -17.94 2.69 -13.35
N ALA A 92 -16.79 2.35 -12.76
CA ALA A 92 -16.27 0.98 -12.76
C ALA A 92 -16.82 0.12 -11.62
N THR A 93 -17.58 0.69 -10.68
CA THR A 93 -18.14 -0.04 -9.55
C THR A 93 -19.61 0.32 -9.31
N SER A 94 -20.39 -0.65 -8.87
CA SER A 94 -21.76 -0.46 -8.40
C SER A 94 -21.84 -0.20 -6.89
N LYS A 95 -20.73 -0.40 -6.16
CA LYS A 95 -20.64 -0.22 -4.70
C LYS A 95 -20.58 1.26 -4.31
N LEU A 96 -21.01 1.57 -3.09
CA LEU A 96 -20.84 2.90 -2.51
C LEU A 96 -19.34 3.16 -2.23
N VAL A 97 -18.74 4.15 -2.89
CA VAL A 97 -17.34 4.56 -2.63
C VAL A 97 -17.29 5.76 -1.69
N LEU A 98 -16.85 5.52 -0.46
CA LEU A 98 -16.62 6.55 0.56
C LEU A 98 -15.23 7.17 0.41
N ARG A 99 -15.17 8.50 0.44
CA ARG A 99 -13.93 9.28 0.27
C ARG A 99 -13.74 10.27 1.43
N PRO A 100 -13.29 9.82 2.61
CA PRO A 100 -13.15 10.68 3.79
C PRO A 100 -12.21 11.88 3.57
N LEU A 101 -11.25 11.75 2.65
CA LEU A 101 -10.24 12.77 2.38
C LEU A 101 -10.59 13.69 1.19
N ALA A 102 -11.78 13.53 0.58
CA ALA A 102 -12.15 14.20 -0.67
C ALA A 102 -11.97 15.73 -0.62
N THR A 103 -12.19 16.35 0.53
CA THR A 103 -12.13 17.81 0.73
C THR A 103 -10.97 18.24 1.62
N MET A 104 -10.03 17.33 1.92
CA MET A 104 -8.86 17.63 2.76
C MET A 104 -7.67 18.02 1.90
N ASP A 105 -6.91 19.02 2.35
CA ASP A 105 -5.64 19.35 1.72
C ASP A 105 -4.51 18.41 2.18
N LYS A 106 -3.40 18.44 1.45
CA LYS A 106 -2.26 17.58 1.74
C LYS A 106 -1.64 17.84 3.13
N PRO A 107 -1.41 19.09 3.57
CA PRO A 107 -0.95 19.37 4.92
C PRO A 107 -1.82 18.75 6.02
N ASP A 108 -3.14 18.84 5.92
CA ASP A 108 -4.07 18.28 6.89
C ASP A 108 -4.01 16.74 6.92
N ILE A 109 -3.93 16.12 5.74
CA ILE A 109 -3.75 14.66 5.62
C ILE A 109 -2.43 14.22 6.27
N MET A 110 -1.35 14.99 6.04
CA MET A 110 -0.03 14.70 6.63
C MET A 110 -0.05 14.87 8.15
N ALA A 111 -0.65 15.94 8.67
CA ALA A 111 -0.79 16.18 10.10
C ALA A 111 -1.65 15.08 10.77
N MET A 112 -2.69 14.60 10.08
CA MET A 112 -3.47 13.45 10.53
C MET A 112 -2.63 12.17 10.55
N ALA A 113 -1.86 11.90 9.49
CA ALA A 113 -0.97 10.75 9.42
C ALA A 113 0.11 10.76 10.52
N ASP A 114 0.64 11.93 10.88
CA ASP A 114 1.51 12.11 12.05
C ASP A 114 0.79 11.80 13.35
N LYS A 115 -0.41 12.36 13.54
CA LYS A 115 -1.23 12.15 14.74
C LYS A 115 -1.60 10.69 14.97
N ILE A 116 -1.90 9.95 13.91
CA ILE A 116 -2.26 8.53 14.00
C ILE A 116 -1.05 7.60 13.86
N GLY A 117 0.17 8.13 13.70
CA GLY A 117 1.40 7.35 13.64
C GLY A 117 1.57 6.51 12.36
N THR A 118 1.01 6.94 11.23
CA THR A 118 1.12 6.22 9.95
C THR A 118 2.09 6.85 8.95
N ARG A 119 2.53 8.09 9.18
CA ARG A 119 3.35 8.85 8.22
C ARG A 119 4.64 8.13 7.81
N HIS A 120 5.43 7.64 8.76
CA HIS A 120 6.72 7.00 8.48
C HIS A 120 6.59 5.73 7.64
N TYR A 121 5.46 5.02 7.76
CA TYR A 121 5.19 3.89 6.89
C TYR A 121 4.92 4.35 5.45
N ALA A 122 4.11 5.40 5.27
CA ALA A 122 3.78 5.93 3.95
C ALA A 122 5.01 6.46 3.20
N GLU A 123 5.94 7.11 3.90
CA GLU A 123 7.20 7.62 3.32
C GLU A 123 8.09 6.52 2.71
N SER A 124 7.96 5.28 3.20
CA SER A 124 8.72 4.13 2.70
C SER A 124 8.07 3.43 1.50
N ILE A 125 6.82 3.76 1.18
CA ILE A 125 6.01 3.08 0.16
C ILE A 125 6.10 3.82 -1.18
N PRO A 126 6.65 3.20 -2.24
CA PRO A 126 6.69 3.84 -3.56
C PRO A 126 5.28 3.93 -4.18
N GLU A 127 4.96 5.08 -4.78
CA GLU A 127 3.70 5.30 -5.50
C GLU A 127 3.76 4.71 -6.92
N TYR A 128 3.26 3.49 -7.11
CA TYR A 128 3.26 2.84 -8.43
C TYR A 128 2.43 3.58 -9.48
N CYS A 129 1.29 4.17 -9.11
CA CYS A 129 0.43 4.92 -10.04
C CYS A 129 1.13 6.14 -10.68
N GLY A 130 2.06 6.78 -9.96
CA GLY A 130 2.84 7.91 -10.46
C GLY A 130 3.97 7.49 -11.40
N VAL A 131 4.47 6.26 -11.27
CA VAL A 131 5.56 5.71 -12.10
C VAL A 131 5.05 5.24 -13.46
N ILE A 132 3.82 4.73 -13.53
CA ILE A 132 3.28 4.11 -14.75
C ILE A 132 2.64 5.10 -15.73
N SER A 133 2.17 6.27 -15.28
CA SER A 133 1.40 7.20 -16.12
C SER A 133 2.28 8.33 -16.65
N LYS A 134 2.59 8.31 -17.96
CA LYS A 134 3.19 9.45 -18.65
C LYS A 134 2.10 10.40 -19.13
N ASN A 135 2.22 11.69 -18.80
CA ASN A 135 1.27 12.73 -19.16
C ASN A 135 -0.20 12.34 -18.86
N PRO A 136 -0.52 12.04 -17.59
CA PRO A 136 -1.84 11.56 -17.19
C PRO A 136 -2.94 12.54 -17.61
N VAL A 137 -4.03 11.99 -18.13
CA VAL A 137 -5.19 12.77 -18.56
C VAL A 137 -5.83 13.47 -17.37
N ILE A 138 -6.03 14.79 -17.48
CA ILE A 138 -6.61 15.62 -16.41
C ILE A 138 -8.15 15.75 -16.60
N ASN A 139 -8.60 15.65 -17.86
CA ASN A 139 -10.00 15.77 -18.27
C ASN A 139 -10.36 14.58 -19.18
N GLY A 140 -10.52 13.39 -18.59
CA GLY A 140 -10.77 12.16 -19.34
C GLY A 140 -12.10 12.19 -20.10
N SER A 141 -12.20 11.51 -21.24
CA SER A 141 -13.46 11.39 -21.99
C SER A 141 -14.15 10.08 -21.65
N PHE A 142 -15.44 10.13 -21.27
CA PHE A 142 -16.28 8.95 -21.02
C PHE A 142 -16.24 7.95 -22.19
N LYS A 143 -16.49 8.44 -23.41
CA LYS A 143 -16.41 7.62 -24.63
C LYS A 143 -15.03 7.01 -24.86
N ARG A 144 -13.96 7.74 -24.49
CA ARG A 144 -12.59 7.23 -24.66
C ARG A 144 -12.27 6.17 -23.62
N VAL A 145 -12.66 6.37 -22.36
CA VAL A 145 -12.51 5.37 -21.29
C VAL A 145 -13.21 4.08 -21.65
N GLU A 146 -14.45 4.13 -22.16
CA GLU A 146 -15.16 2.94 -22.62
C GLU A 146 -14.40 2.21 -23.74
N LYS A 147 -13.81 2.96 -24.68
CA LYS A 147 -12.99 2.38 -25.75
C LYS A 147 -11.68 1.76 -25.24
N GLU A 148 -11.02 2.37 -24.27
CA GLU A 148 -9.83 1.75 -23.66
C GLU A 148 -10.23 0.51 -22.85
N ALA A 149 -11.34 0.57 -22.11
CA ALA A 149 -11.88 -0.55 -21.35
C ALA A 149 -12.24 -1.74 -22.25
N SER A 150 -12.86 -1.51 -23.42
CA SER A 150 -13.21 -2.59 -24.34
C SER A 150 -12.02 -3.30 -24.99
N ARG A 151 -10.81 -2.75 -24.86
CA ARG A 151 -9.57 -3.36 -25.40
C ARG A 151 -8.86 -4.24 -24.39
N PHE A 152 -9.19 -4.11 -23.10
CA PHE A 152 -8.57 -4.86 -22.02
C PHE A 152 -9.17 -6.27 -21.94
N ASP A 153 -8.32 -7.28 -21.78
CA ASP A 153 -8.77 -8.66 -21.51
C ASP A 153 -9.12 -8.84 -20.02
N TYR A 154 -10.41 -8.82 -19.70
CA TYR A 154 -10.92 -8.95 -18.34
C TYR A 154 -10.70 -10.32 -17.70
N SER A 155 -10.44 -11.37 -18.50
CA SER A 155 -10.14 -12.70 -17.93
C SER A 155 -8.89 -12.69 -17.06
N ILE A 156 -7.97 -11.75 -17.31
CA ILE A 156 -6.75 -11.54 -16.51
C ILE A 156 -7.08 -10.95 -15.14
N LEU A 157 -8.06 -10.02 -15.07
CA LEU A 157 -8.55 -9.48 -13.81
C LEU A 157 -9.27 -10.55 -13.00
N ASP A 158 -10.14 -11.33 -13.64
CA ASP A 158 -10.87 -12.43 -12.99
C ASP A 158 -9.90 -13.46 -12.40
N LYS A 159 -8.86 -13.81 -13.15
CA LYS A 159 -7.79 -14.68 -12.68
C LYS A 159 -7.07 -14.08 -11.47
N ALA A 160 -6.69 -12.80 -11.51
CA ALA A 160 -6.03 -12.14 -10.40
C ALA A 160 -6.89 -12.16 -9.12
N VAL A 161 -8.19 -11.88 -9.24
CA VAL A 161 -9.13 -11.95 -8.10
C VAL A 161 -9.25 -13.40 -7.57
N ALA A 162 -9.33 -14.40 -8.46
CA ALA A 162 -9.38 -15.80 -8.06
C ALA A 162 -8.11 -16.29 -7.35
N GLU A 163 -6.95 -15.72 -7.69
CA GLU A 163 -5.65 -15.98 -7.06
C GLU A 163 -5.41 -15.11 -5.80
N SER A 164 -6.42 -14.39 -5.33
CA SER A 164 -6.30 -13.56 -4.14
C SER A 164 -6.01 -14.38 -2.88
N VAL A 165 -5.23 -13.80 -1.97
CA VAL A 165 -4.86 -14.41 -0.70
C VAL A 165 -5.45 -13.59 0.43
N SER A 166 -6.29 -14.23 1.25
CA SER A 166 -6.85 -13.64 2.47
C SER A 166 -6.14 -14.16 3.71
N VAL A 167 -5.71 -13.25 4.57
CA VAL A 167 -5.14 -13.57 5.89
C VAL A 167 -5.80 -12.71 6.95
N ALA A 168 -5.93 -13.23 8.17
CA ALA A 168 -6.38 -12.42 9.29
C ALA A 168 -5.27 -11.43 9.69
N VAL A 169 -5.64 -10.19 10.02
CA VAL A 169 -4.64 -9.15 10.30
C VAL A 169 -3.80 -9.47 11.53
N ASP A 170 -4.37 -10.16 12.52
CA ASP A 170 -3.68 -10.61 13.73
C ASP A 170 -2.60 -11.68 13.47
N THR A 171 -2.73 -12.46 12.39
CA THR A 171 -1.74 -13.48 11.99
C THR A 171 -0.66 -12.95 11.05
N ILE A 172 -0.76 -11.69 10.60
CA ILE A 172 0.23 -11.09 9.67
C ILE A 172 1.65 -11.12 10.24
N ILE A 173 1.84 -10.96 11.55
CA ILE A 173 3.18 -11.02 12.16
C ILE A 173 3.84 -12.38 11.94
N GLN A 174 3.06 -13.47 11.99
CA GLN A 174 3.60 -14.82 11.77
C GLN A 174 4.04 -14.99 10.32
N ASP A 175 3.23 -14.56 9.34
CA ASP A 175 3.60 -14.60 7.90
C ASP A 175 4.82 -13.71 7.56
N ILE A 176 4.96 -12.55 8.20
CA ILE A 176 6.14 -11.68 8.02
C ILE A 176 7.40 -12.35 8.58
N ASN A 177 7.31 -12.93 9.78
CA ASN A 177 8.43 -13.59 10.44
C ASN A 177 8.82 -14.92 9.76
N GLU A 178 7.87 -15.65 9.15
CA GLU A 178 8.17 -16.88 8.41
C GLU A 178 8.92 -16.62 7.10
N LYS A 179 8.68 -15.48 6.44
CA LYS A 179 9.38 -15.10 5.19
C LYS A 179 10.75 -14.47 5.43
N ALA A 180 10.97 -13.89 6.60
CA ALA A 180 12.27 -13.45 7.06
C ALA A 180 12.87 -14.55 7.94
N VAL A 181 13.53 -15.55 7.35
CA VAL A 181 14.36 -16.48 8.11
C VAL A 181 15.49 -15.64 8.72
N ILE A 182 15.26 -15.13 9.92
CA ILE A 182 16.23 -14.42 10.74
C ILE A 182 16.87 -15.51 11.58
N ASP A 183 18.16 -15.71 11.42
CA ASP A 183 18.92 -16.56 12.33
C ASP A 183 18.87 -15.93 13.73
N VAL A 184 18.18 -16.61 14.65
CA VAL A 184 18.13 -16.20 16.05
C VAL A 184 19.38 -16.72 16.73
N VAL A 185 20.36 -15.85 16.92
CA VAL A 185 21.60 -16.15 17.63
C VAL A 185 21.42 -15.79 19.11
N THR A 186 21.69 -16.73 20.01
CA THR A 186 21.62 -16.50 21.48
C THR A 186 22.95 -16.11 22.10
N GLU A 187 24.06 -16.27 21.38
CA GLU A 187 25.41 -15.94 21.85
C GLU A 187 26.17 -15.11 20.81
N LEU A 188 26.54 -13.88 21.18
CA LEU A 188 27.35 -12.99 20.34
C LEU A 188 28.83 -13.24 20.64
N SER A 189 29.61 -13.58 19.62
CA SER A 189 31.02 -13.97 19.80
C SER A 189 32.01 -12.86 19.41
N ALA A 190 31.78 -12.14 18.32
CA ALA A 190 32.62 -11.00 17.89
C ALA A 190 31.94 -10.07 16.86
N GLU A 191 30.62 -10.15 16.73
CA GLU A 191 29.88 -9.47 15.67
C GLU A 191 29.57 -8.01 16.04
N VAL A 192 29.47 -7.14 15.04
CA VAL A 192 28.95 -5.78 15.23
C VAL A 192 27.43 -5.84 15.25
N VAL A 193 26.84 -5.45 16.37
CA VAL A 193 25.38 -5.40 16.52
C VAL A 193 24.89 -4.06 16.02
N ILE A 194 23.92 -4.07 15.10
CA ILE A 194 23.22 -2.84 14.70
C ILE A 194 21.89 -2.79 15.43
N ASP A 195 21.77 -1.88 16.39
CA ASP A 195 20.52 -1.64 17.12
C ASP A 195 19.58 -0.79 16.25
N ILE A 196 18.55 -1.44 15.72
CA ILE A 196 17.56 -0.84 14.82
C ILE A 196 16.36 -0.21 15.54
N ARG A 197 16.34 -0.23 16.88
CA ARG A 197 15.26 0.32 17.69
C ARG A 197 15.22 1.85 17.61
N LYS A 198 14.10 2.44 18.04
CA LYS A 198 13.97 3.91 18.06
C LYS A 198 14.94 4.52 19.07
N PRO A 199 15.46 5.73 18.83
CA PRO A 199 16.38 6.39 19.77
C PRO A 199 15.82 6.53 21.20
N GLU A 200 14.50 6.69 21.34
CA GLU A 200 13.84 6.76 22.65
C GLU A 200 13.88 5.40 23.39
N GLU A 201 13.68 4.30 22.66
CA GLU A 201 13.74 2.95 23.21
C GLU A 201 15.16 2.59 23.63
N VAL A 202 16.16 2.91 22.79
CA VAL A 202 17.58 2.69 23.10
C VAL A 202 18.00 3.44 24.36
N LYS A 203 17.59 4.72 24.51
CA LYS A 203 17.86 5.52 25.71
C LYS A 203 17.17 4.96 26.96
N SER A 204 15.95 4.45 26.83
CA SER A 204 15.18 3.91 27.96
C SER A 204 15.63 2.50 28.38
N GLN A 205 16.12 1.71 27.42
CA GLN A 205 16.50 0.30 27.58
C GLN A 205 17.72 -0.02 26.71
N PRO A 206 18.93 0.43 27.10
CA PRO A 206 20.14 0.18 26.35
C PRO A 206 20.46 -1.32 26.31
N LEU A 207 20.98 -1.81 25.18
CA LEU A 207 21.46 -3.18 25.08
C LEU A 207 22.80 -3.25 25.85
N GLY A 208 22.80 -3.93 26.99
CA GLY A 208 24.01 -4.17 27.79
C GLY A 208 24.90 -5.24 27.15
N LEU A 209 25.39 -4.98 25.93
CA LEU A 209 26.19 -5.90 25.13
C LEU A 209 27.68 -5.59 25.28
N ASP A 210 28.50 -6.64 25.35
CA ASP A 210 29.97 -6.53 25.37
C ASP A 210 30.55 -6.33 23.95
N SER A 211 29.76 -6.58 22.91
CA SER A 211 30.13 -6.42 21.49
C SER A 211 29.94 -4.97 21.01
N ALA A 212 30.63 -4.60 19.92
CA ALA A 212 30.46 -3.29 19.31
C ALA A 212 29.01 -3.10 18.83
N CYS A 213 28.33 -2.08 19.36
CA CYS A 213 26.93 -1.78 19.06
C CYS A 213 26.79 -0.44 18.32
N LEU A 214 26.20 -0.46 17.14
CA LEU A 214 25.89 0.72 16.34
C LEU A 214 24.40 1.05 16.46
N GLU A 215 24.09 2.24 16.95
CA GLU A 215 22.71 2.73 17.04
C GLU A 215 22.26 3.29 15.70
N ILE A 216 21.60 2.48 14.87
CA ILE A 216 21.10 2.90 13.56
C ILE A 216 19.62 2.52 13.48
N PRO A 217 18.70 3.44 13.79
CA PRO A 217 17.27 3.18 13.74
C PRO A 217 16.84 2.60 12.39
N PHE A 218 15.88 1.68 12.41
CA PHE A 218 15.45 0.93 11.21
C PHE A 218 15.19 1.82 9.98
N PHE A 219 14.59 3.00 10.17
CA PHE A 219 14.27 3.94 9.09
C PHE A 219 15.50 4.57 8.43
N GLU A 220 16.64 4.63 9.12
CA GLU A 220 17.92 5.11 8.57
C GLU A 220 18.82 3.99 8.08
N LEU A 221 18.53 2.74 8.45
CA LEU A 221 19.37 1.59 8.17
C LEU A 221 19.74 1.49 6.70
N LYS A 222 18.77 1.57 5.78
CA LYS A 222 19.03 1.48 4.34
C LYS A 222 19.97 2.58 3.81
N ARG A 223 19.96 3.76 4.45
CA ARG A 223 20.83 4.89 4.09
C ARG A 223 22.23 4.72 4.66
N GLN A 224 22.33 4.38 5.94
CA GLN A 224 23.60 4.28 6.66
C GLN A 224 24.35 2.97 6.41
N PHE A 225 23.64 1.88 6.11
CA PHE A 225 24.22 0.56 5.85
C PHE A 225 25.22 0.57 4.68
N LYS A 226 25.05 1.47 3.71
CA LYS A 226 25.99 1.66 2.60
C LYS A 226 27.36 2.20 3.01
N ASN A 227 27.44 2.79 4.21
CA ASN A 227 28.64 3.42 4.75
C ASN A 227 29.32 2.55 5.83
N LEU A 228 28.79 1.36 6.09
CA LEU A 228 29.39 0.40 7.00
C LEU A 228 30.44 -0.42 6.25
N ASP A 229 31.51 -0.80 6.95
CA ASP A 229 32.54 -1.69 6.40
C ASP A 229 31.89 -3.04 6.05
N GLN A 230 32.05 -3.45 4.78
CA GLN A 230 31.50 -4.69 4.22
C GLN A 230 32.52 -5.82 4.22
#